data_AF-A0A958J9P3-F1
#
_entry.id   AF-A0A958J9P3-F1
#
_cell.length_a   1.000
_cell.length_b   1.000
_cell.length_c   1.000
_cell.angle_alpha   90.00
_cell.angle_beta   90.00
_cell.angle_gamma   90.00
#
_symmetry.space_group_name_H-M   'P 1'
#
loop_
_entity.id
_entity.type
_entity.pdbx_description
1 polymer ?
#
loop_
_entity_poly.entity_id
_entity_poly.type
_entity_poly.pdbx_seq_one_letter_code
_entity_poly.pdbx_strand_id
1 'polypeptide(L)'
;MFAFGPINSRRLGQSLGINNIPPKHCSYACTYCQVGHTDRMKITRQPFFEPEAIVTDVAQRIEQILHQGGTIDFLSFVPDGEPTLDLHLGREIELLKPLGYPIAVFTNASLIWKADVREVLCKADWVSLKVDAVDEHIWHK
;
A
#
# COMPACT_ATOMS: atom_id res chain seq x y z
N MET A 1 7.50 8.15 9.99
CA MET A 1 7.36 8.65 8.61
C MET A 1 6.63 7.59 7.84
N PHE A 2 5.47 7.93 7.30
CA PHE A 2 4.59 7.02 6.56
C PHE A 2 4.86 7.11 5.06
N ALA A 3 5.12 8.32 4.56
CA ALA A 3 5.47 8.60 3.18
C ALA A 3 6.96 8.40 2.91
N PHE A 4 7.30 7.85 1.74
CA PHE A 4 8.70 7.66 1.31
C PHE A 4 8.84 7.80 -0.21
N GLY A 5 10.06 8.09 -0.67
CA GLY A 5 10.32 8.39 -2.07
C GLY A 5 10.28 9.90 -2.38
N PRO A 6 9.97 10.30 -3.63
CA PRO A 6 9.32 9.51 -4.67
C PRO A 6 10.25 8.47 -5.28
N ILE A 7 9.67 7.37 -5.75
CA ILE A 7 10.36 6.27 -6.43
C ILE A 7 10.03 6.35 -7.92
N ASN A 8 11.04 6.21 -8.77
CA ASN A 8 10.85 6.11 -10.21
C ASN A 8 10.24 4.74 -10.58
N SER A 9 8.91 4.69 -10.62
CA SER A 9 8.14 3.52 -11.03
C SER A 9 8.09 3.41 -12.55
N ARG A 10 8.53 2.26 -13.07
CA ARG A 10 8.40 1.93 -14.50
C ARG A 10 6.95 1.96 -15.01
N ARG A 11 5.96 1.83 -14.12
CA ARG A 11 4.53 1.74 -14.47
C ARG A 11 3.78 3.03 -14.18
N LEU A 12 4.15 3.76 -13.13
CA LEU A 12 3.39 4.88 -12.58
C LEU A 12 4.16 6.21 -12.58
N GLY A 13 5.37 6.26 -13.15
CA GLY A 13 6.20 7.47 -13.11
C GLY A 13 6.77 7.74 -11.72
N GLN A 14 6.86 9.00 -11.32
CA GLN A 14 7.31 9.42 -9.98
C GLN A 14 6.22 9.11 -8.95
N SER A 15 6.36 8.00 -8.23
CA SER A 15 5.37 7.60 -7.24
C SER A 15 5.85 7.85 -5.81
N LEU A 16 5.03 8.54 -5.01
CA LEU A 16 5.23 8.64 -3.57
C LEU A 16 4.64 7.40 -2.90
N GLY A 17 5.48 6.65 -2.16
CA GLY A 17 5.07 5.46 -1.44
C GLY A 17 4.46 5.80 -0.08
N ILE A 18 3.49 5.00 0.36
CA ILE A 18 2.76 5.15 1.63
C ILE A 18 2.81 3.83 2.41
N ASN A 19 3.32 3.89 3.64
CA ASN A 19 3.27 2.84 4.64
C ASN A 19 2.07 3.05 5.57
N ASN A 20 0.96 2.35 5.33
CA ASN A 20 -0.23 2.41 6.20
C ASN A 20 -0.28 1.31 7.27
N ILE A 21 0.76 0.47 7.33
CA ILE A 21 0.83 -0.66 8.24
C ILE A 21 2.28 -0.84 8.71
N PRO A 22 2.54 -1.28 9.96
CA PRO A 22 3.89 -1.56 10.43
C PRO A 22 4.51 -2.70 9.62
N PRO A 23 5.85 -2.72 9.49
CA PRO A 23 6.55 -3.79 8.82
C PRO A 23 6.13 -5.17 9.34
N LYS A 24 6.17 -6.18 8.45
CA LYS A 24 5.92 -7.60 8.77
C LYS A 24 4.50 -7.97 9.16
N HIS A 25 3.56 -7.05 9.07
CA HIS A 25 2.14 -7.40 9.17
C HIS A 25 1.65 -7.78 7.77
N CYS A 26 1.73 -9.07 7.49
CA CYS A 26 1.39 -9.62 6.19
C CYS A 26 0.69 -10.97 6.38
N SER A 27 -0.10 -11.35 5.40
CA SER A 27 -0.75 -12.65 5.30
C SER A 27 0.15 -13.72 4.69
N TYR A 28 1.28 -13.32 4.09
CA TYR A 28 2.27 -14.19 3.47
C TYR A 28 3.68 -13.99 4.04
N ALA A 29 4.54 -14.99 3.81
CA ALA A 29 5.96 -14.98 4.13
C ALA A 29 6.80 -15.27 2.87
N CYS A 30 6.64 -14.46 1.82
CA CYS A 30 7.30 -14.66 0.53
C CYS A 30 8.83 -14.78 0.69
N THR A 31 9.42 -15.80 0.06
CA THR A 31 10.87 -16.11 0.13
C THR A 31 11.76 -14.98 -0.39
N TYR A 32 11.23 -14.17 -1.31
CA TYR A 32 11.92 -13.05 -1.95
C TYR A 32 11.55 -11.68 -1.33
N CYS A 33 10.83 -11.64 -0.20
CA CYS A 33 10.41 -10.38 0.43
C CYS A 33 11.63 -9.55 0.88
N GLN A 34 11.74 -8.31 0.41
CA GLN A 34 12.84 -7.40 0.75
C GLN A 34 12.84 -6.98 2.22
N VAL A 35 11.67 -6.97 2.85
CA VAL A 35 11.51 -6.72 4.29
C VAL A 35 12.00 -7.94 5.10
N GLY A 36 12.15 -9.12 4.46
CA GLY A 36 12.58 -10.41 5.01
C GLY A 36 11.42 -11.38 5.31
N HIS A 37 11.70 -12.44 6.06
CA HIS A 37 10.71 -13.46 6.46
C HIS A 37 9.64 -12.98 7.46
N THR A 38 8.39 -13.44 7.32
CA THR A 38 7.27 -13.12 8.24
C THR A 38 6.97 -14.33 9.12
N ASP A 39 7.29 -14.26 10.41
CA ASP A 39 7.10 -15.40 11.33
C ASP A 39 5.63 -15.64 11.72
N ARG A 40 4.78 -14.60 11.63
CA ARG A 40 3.39 -14.63 12.08
C ARG A 40 2.47 -14.04 11.02
N MET A 41 2.07 -14.88 10.08
CA MET A 41 1.10 -14.53 9.06
C MET A 41 -0.27 -14.24 9.68
N LYS A 42 -0.91 -13.13 9.29
CA LYS A 42 -2.23 -12.72 9.77
C LYS A 42 -3.16 -12.47 8.60
N ILE A 43 -4.41 -12.91 8.74
CA ILE A 43 -5.51 -12.59 7.80
C ILE A 43 -6.63 -11.78 8.46
N THR A 44 -6.53 -11.56 9.78
CA THR A 44 -7.47 -10.74 10.54
C THR A 44 -7.13 -9.28 10.33
N ARG A 45 -8.10 -8.53 9.81
CA ARG A 45 -7.98 -7.08 9.62
C ARG A 45 -8.10 -6.36 10.95
N GLN A 46 -7.31 -5.30 11.16
CA GLN A 46 -7.31 -4.48 12.37
C GLN A 46 -6.85 -3.05 12.04
N PRO A 47 -7.16 -2.03 12.84
CA PRO A 47 -6.59 -0.71 12.65
C PRO A 47 -5.11 -0.71 13.04
N PHE A 48 -4.28 0.02 12.29
CA PHE A 48 -2.85 0.14 12.58
C PHE A 48 -2.40 1.54 12.96
N PHE A 49 -2.75 2.54 12.14
CA PHE A 49 -2.44 3.94 12.39
C PHE A 49 -3.70 4.79 12.24
N GLU A 50 -3.64 6.01 12.76
CA GLU A 50 -4.68 7.01 12.54
C GLU A 50 -4.55 7.58 11.12
N PRO A 51 -5.61 7.56 10.30
CA PRO A 51 -5.55 8.02 8.91
C PRO A 51 -5.08 9.47 8.77
N GLU A 52 -5.48 10.34 9.69
CA GLU A 52 -5.08 11.73 9.73
C GLU A 52 -3.57 11.90 9.86
N ALA A 53 -2.90 11.01 10.60
CA ALA A 53 -1.45 11.04 10.76
C ALA A 53 -0.73 10.69 9.44
N ILE A 54 -1.25 9.71 8.69
CA ILE A 54 -0.72 9.35 7.37
C ILE A 54 -0.92 10.50 6.38
N VAL A 55 -2.13 11.06 6.33
CA VAL A 55 -2.45 12.15 5.39
C VAL A 55 -1.59 13.38 5.65
N THR A 56 -1.38 13.72 6.93
CA THR A 56 -0.51 14.85 7.32
C THR A 56 0.93 14.63 6.86
N ASP A 57 1.50 13.44 7.10
CA ASP A 57 2.86 13.10 6.69
C ASP A 57 3.01 13.08 5.15
N VAL A 58 2.00 12.56 4.43
CA VAL A 58 1.96 12.57 2.96
C VAL A 58 1.91 14.01 2.43
N ALA A 59 1.03 14.87 2.95
CA ALA A 59 0.91 16.26 2.53
C ALA A 59 2.23 17.03 2.73
N GLN A 60 2.84 16.90 3.91
CA GLN A 60 4.15 17.49 4.20
C GLN A 60 5.23 16.98 3.24
N ARG A 61 5.20 15.69 2.91
CA ARG A 61 6.18 15.11 1.98
C ARG A 61 5.99 15.63 0.56
N ILE A 62 4.75 15.80 0.10
CA ILE A 62 4.42 16.41 -1.19
C ILE A 62 4.99 17.83 -1.26
N GLU A 63 4.72 18.67 -0.26
CA GLU A 63 5.24 20.04 -0.21
C GLU A 63 6.77 20.09 -0.33
N GLN A 64 7.48 19.24 0.43
CA GLN A 64 8.94 19.14 0.38
C GLN A 64 9.45 18.79 -1.02
N ILE A 65 8.82 17.84 -1.70
CA ILE A 65 9.22 17.39 -3.04
C ILE A 65 9.01 18.51 -4.05
N LEU A 66 7.87 19.20 -4.00
CA LEU A 66 7.55 20.31 -4.89
C LEU A 66 8.51 21.49 -4.68
N HIS A 67 8.83 21.81 -3.43
CA HIS A 67 9.83 22.84 -3.10
C HIS A 67 11.23 22.54 -3.65
N GLN A 68 11.57 21.27 -3.84
CA GLN A 68 12.84 20.82 -4.42
C GLN A 68 12.78 20.71 -5.96
N GLY A 69 11.66 21.09 -6.59
CA GLY A 69 11.46 20.98 -8.03
C GLY A 69 11.18 19.56 -8.52
N GLY A 70 10.85 18.63 -7.61
CA GLY A 70 10.43 17.28 -7.94
C GLY A 70 8.97 17.22 -8.42
N THR A 71 8.59 16.10 -9.01
CA THR A 71 7.22 15.82 -9.44
C THR A 71 6.69 14.56 -8.77
N ILE A 72 5.36 14.46 -8.71
CA ILE A 72 4.65 13.28 -8.21
C ILE A 72 3.53 13.00 -9.21
N ASP A 73 3.51 11.78 -9.71
CA ASP A 73 2.51 11.29 -10.66
C ASP A 73 1.47 10.40 -9.96
N PHE A 74 1.84 9.73 -8.86
CA PHE A 74 0.97 8.80 -8.12
C PHE A 74 1.26 8.77 -6.61
N LEU A 75 0.22 8.62 -5.81
CA LEU A 75 0.31 8.17 -4.42
C LEU A 75 0.08 6.67 -4.37
N SER A 76 1.01 5.89 -3.84
CA SER A 76 0.93 4.44 -3.86
C SER A 76 1.02 3.83 -2.46
N PHE A 77 0.00 3.07 -2.06
CA PHE A 77 0.09 2.15 -0.92
C PHE A 77 0.96 0.96 -1.33
N VAL A 78 2.23 1.00 -0.91
CA VAL A 78 3.22 -0.05 -1.15
C VAL A 78 3.96 -0.35 0.17
N PRO A 79 3.23 -0.76 1.22
CA PRO A 79 3.82 -0.82 2.54
C PRO A 79 4.77 -2.01 2.73
N ASP A 80 5.52 -2.00 3.83
CA ASP A 80 6.30 -3.15 4.33
C ASP A 80 5.43 -4.29 4.92
N GLY A 81 4.22 -4.46 4.38
CA GLY A 81 3.19 -5.39 4.84
C GLY A 81 2.11 -5.58 3.78
N GLU A 82 0.97 -6.15 4.17
CA GLU A 82 -0.20 -6.25 3.29
C GLU A 82 -1.19 -5.12 3.63
N PRO A 83 -1.38 -4.12 2.73
CA PRO A 83 -2.17 -2.92 3.05
C PRO A 83 -3.63 -3.24 3.36
N THR A 84 -4.20 -4.29 2.77
CA THR A 84 -5.62 -4.64 2.98
C THR A 84 -5.91 -5.20 4.38
N LEU A 85 -4.88 -5.53 5.17
CA LEU A 85 -5.03 -5.88 6.57
C LEU A 85 -5.45 -4.69 7.43
N ASP A 86 -5.20 -3.46 6.98
CA ASP A 86 -5.67 -2.29 7.69
C ASP A 86 -7.17 -2.06 7.46
N LEU A 87 -7.90 -1.80 8.55
CA LEU A 87 -9.32 -1.44 8.49
C LEU A 87 -9.52 -0.01 8.01
N HIS A 88 -8.52 0.85 8.17
CA HIS A 88 -8.63 2.26 7.79
C HIS A 88 -8.24 2.58 6.36
N LEU A 89 -7.66 1.64 5.59
CA LEU A 89 -7.26 1.84 4.19
C LEU A 89 -8.34 2.56 3.35
N GLY A 90 -9.61 2.18 3.50
CA GLY A 90 -10.69 2.81 2.76
C GLY A 90 -10.98 4.27 3.16
N ARG A 91 -10.63 4.68 4.39
CA ARG A 91 -10.70 6.07 4.87
C ARG A 91 -9.45 6.85 4.47
N GLU A 92 -8.27 6.22 4.55
CA GLU A 92 -7.01 6.81 4.09
C GLU A 92 -7.08 7.21 2.62
N ILE A 93 -7.59 6.33 1.75
CA ILE A 93 -7.79 6.63 0.32
C ILE A 93 -8.69 7.87 0.15
N GLU A 94 -9.82 7.94 0.85
CA GLU A 94 -10.75 9.08 0.74
C GLU A 94 -10.15 10.39 1.23
N LEU A 95 -9.35 10.36 2.30
CA LEU A 95 -8.69 11.55 2.84
C LEU A 95 -7.51 12.02 1.98
N LEU A 96 -6.91 11.14 1.18
CA LEU A 96 -5.83 11.48 0.26
C LEU A 96 -6.34 12.08 -1.06
N LYS A 97 -7.57 11.74 -1.50
CA LYS A 97 -8.14 12.24 -2.76
C LYS A 97 -8.10 13.77 -2.92
N PRO A 98 -8.39 14.59 -1.90
CA PRO A 98 -8.30 16.05 -2.01
C PRO A 98 -6.91 16.60 -2.35
N LEU A 99 -5.85 15.79 -2.18
CA LEU A 99 -4.49 16.18 -2.57
C LEU A 99 -4.28 16.21 -4.09
N GLY A 100 -5.23 15.68 -4.88
CA GLY A 100 -5.27 15.83 -6.34
C GLY A 100 -4.39 14.88 -7.13
N TYR A 101 -3.88 13.80 -6.51
CA TYR A 101 -3.08 12.77 -7.17
C TYR A 101 -3.86 11.46 -7.28
N PRO A 102 -3.69 10.69 -8.36
CA PRO A 102 -4.27 9.36 -8.46
C PRO A 102 -3.63 8.42 -7.44
N ILE A 103 -4.43 7.49 -6.92
CA ILE A 103 -4.07 6.60 -5.83
C ILE A 103 -3.97 5.16 -6.33
N ALA A 104 -2.82 4.51 -6.09
CA ALA A 104 -2.59 3.11 -6.38
C ALA A 104 -2.50 2.27 -5.09
N VAL A 105 -3.02 1.04 -5.13
CA VAL A 105 -2.86 0.05 -4.06
C VAL A 105 -2.18 -1.20 -4.60
N PHE A 106 -1.07 -1.60 -3.98
CA PHE A 106 -0.37 -2.85 -4.28
C PHE A 106 -0.68 -3.87 -3.18
N THR A 107 -1.29 -4.99 -3.56
CA THR A 107 -1.70 -6.03 -2.61
C THR A 107 -1.18 -7.39 -3.07
N ASN A 108 -0.85 -8.25 -2.10
CA ASN A 108 -0.52 -9.65 -2.32
C ASN A 108 -1.75 -10.51 -2.69
N ALA A 109 -2.92 -9.88 -2.80
CA ALA A 109 -4.20 -10.48 -3.20
C ALA A 109 -4.81 -11.51 -2.23
N SER A 110 -4.17 -11.82 -1.12
CA SER A 110 -4.62 -12.87 -0.18
C SER A 110 -6.00 -12.65 0.46
N LEU A 111 -6.48 -11.40 0.52
CA LEU A 111 -7.76 -11.02 1.12
C LEU A 111 -8.83 -10.62 0.09
N ILE A 112 -8.58 -10.72 -1.22
CA ILE A 112 -9.54 -10.23 -2.25
C ILE A 112 -10.86 -11.01 -2.30
N TRP A 113 -10.91 -12.18 -1.69
CA TRP A 113 -12.13 -12.99 -1.56
C TRP A 113 -13.16 -12.34 -0.62
N LYS A 114 -12.74 -11.39 0.22
CA LYS A 114 -13.63 -10.68 1.14
C LYS A 114 -14.28 -9.48 0.43
N ALA A 115 -15.61 -9.38 0.51
CA ALA A 115 -16.37 -8.36 -0.21
C ALA A 115 -16.01 -6.92 0.24
N ASP A 116 -15.85 -6.72 1.54
CA ASP A 116 -15.42 -5.47 2.17
C ASP A 116 -14.04 -5.01 1.71
N VAL A 117 -13.11 -5.94 1.45
CA VAL A 117 -11.80 -5.61 0.89
C VAL A 117 -11.93 -5.15 -0.56
N ARG A 118 -12.77 -5.80 -1.36
CA ARG A 118 -13.03 -5.37 -2.74
C ARG A 118 -13.65 -3.98 -2.80
N GLU A 119 -14.62 -3.70 -1.92
CA GLU A 119 -15.25 -2.37 -1.82
C GLU A 119 -14.24 -1.28 -1.48
N VAL A 120 -13.29 -1.56 -0.57
CA VAL A 120 -12.18 -0.63 -0.26
C VAL A 120 -11.28 -0.42 -1.47
N LEU A 121 -10.86 -1.50 -2.14
CA LEU A 121 -9.97 -1.42 -3.30
C LEU A 121 -10.59 -0.66 -4.49
N CYS A 122 -11.92 -0.75 -4.67
CA CYS A 122 -12.64 0.01 -5.70
C CYS A 122 -12.59 1.55 -5.50
N LYS A 123 -12.12 2.04 -4.35
CA LYS A 123 -11.95 3.48 -4.10
C LYS A 123 -10.65 4.04 -4.68
N ALA A 124 -9.68 3.17 -5.01
CA ALA A 124 -8.41 3.55 -5.60
C ALA A 124 -8.52 3.63 -7.13
N ASP A 125 -7.71 4.49 -7.75
CA ASP A 125 -7.66 4.66 -9.21
C ASP A 125 -6.93 3.50 -9.89
N TRP A 126 -6.02 2.84 -9.17
CA TRP A 126 -5.26 1.71 -9.66
C TRP A 126 -5.09 0.63 -8.58
N VAL A 127 -5.30 -0.63 -8.94
CA VAL A 127 -5.06 -1.78 -8.04
C VAL A 127 -4.13 -2.77 -8.74
N SER A 128 -2.97 -3.04 -8.12
CA SER A 128 -2.03 -4.06 -8.57
C SER A 128 -2.15 -5.29 -7.69
N LEU A 129 -2.80 -6.33 -8.21
CA LEU A 129 -2.85 -7.65 -7.57
C LEU A 129 -1.59 -8.44 -7.92
N LYS A 130 -0.89 -8.95 -6.90
CA LYS A 130 0.20 -9.89 -7.12
C LYS A 130 -0.33 -11.32 -7.22
N VAL A 131 0.06 -12.03 -8.28
CA VAL A 131 -0.20 -13.46 -8.47
C VAL A 131 1.11 -14.09 -8.94
N ASP A 132 1.81 -14.78 -8.05
CA ASP A 132 3.11 -15.40 -8.37
C ASP A 132 2.97 -16.79 -8.98
N ALA A 133 1.93 -17.53 -8.57
CA ALA A 133 1.63 -18.86 -9.06
C ALA A 133 0.10 -19.09 -9.07
N VAL A 134 -0.35 -19.93 -10.00
CA VAL A 134 -1.75 -20.41 -10.07
C VAL A 134 -1.89 -21.87 -9.63
N ASP A 135 -0.75 -22.52 -9.33
CA ASP A 135 -0.65 -23.88 -8.83
C ASP A 135 -0.13 -23.85 -7.39
N GLU A 136 -0.84 -24.53 -6.50
CA GLU A 136 -0.56 -24.52 -5.06
C GLU A 136 0.81 -25.15 -4.73
N HIS A 137 1.20 -26.20 -5.43
CA HIS A 137 2.48 -26.86 -5.20
C HIS A 137 3.65 -25.99 -5.67
N ILE A 138 3.49 -25.20 -6.74
CA ILE A 138 4.47 -24.18 -7.13
C ILE A 138 4.50 -23.04 -6.11
N TRP A 139 3.34 -22.61 -5.61
CA TRP A 139 3.26 -21.51 -4.63
C TRP A 139 3.97 -21.82 -3.30
N HIS A 140 3.96 -23.08 -2.86
CA HIS A 140 4.62 -23.52 -1.63
C HIS A 140 6.13 -23.83 -1.76
N LYS A 141 6.71 -23.70 -2.95
CA LYS A 141 8.15 -23.85 -3.16
C LYS A 141 8.92 -22.57 -2.84
#